data_AF-A0A1Z9DF21-F1
#
_entry.id   AF-A0A1Z9DF21-F1
#
_cell.length_a   1.000
_cell.length_b   1.000
_cell.length_c   1.000
_cell.angle_alpha   90.00
_cell.angle_beta   90.00
_cell.angle_gamma   90.00
#
_symmetry.space_group_name_H-M   'P 1'
#
loop_
_entity.id
_entity.type
_entity.pdbx_description
1 polymer ?
#
loop_
_entity_poly.entity_id
_entity_poly.type
_entity_poly.pdbx_seq_one_letter_code
_entity_poly.pdbx_strand_id
1 'polypeptide(L)'
;MKASYGKLMMWFFLITDALTFSAFLGAYGYHRFTHFSDWPIADEVFTHFPFIHGHYPLFYVALMTFILIMSSVTMVLAVHAGHHMNKKGVIIWMFLTIVGGITFLGSQAWEWYHFIKGTEKGALLIPSGEHGQKRVAHYVGAHDSYHDDENYESKLLSQDQGLDLVQAEYLDGQAVPKDLLKKNDKGEFIYAEQIFGAPLTGEYAFRYNEYGHTTFSNFFYFITGFHGFHVFTGVLLNIVIFINVLNGVYHRRGHYEMVEKVGLYWHFVDLVWVFVFTFFYLV
;
A
#
# COMPACT_ATOMS: atom_id res chain seq x y z
N MET A 1 -35.77 -19.83 7.68
CA MET A 1 -34.80 -19.42 6.65
C MET A 1 -34.14 -20.66 6.07
N LYS A 2 -34.29 -20.93 4.76
CA LYS A 2 -33.52 -22.00 4.08
C LYS A 2 -32.33 -21.35 3.37
N ALA A 3 -31.26 -21.08 4.10
CA ALA A 3 -30.00 -20.67 3.48
C ALA A 3 -29.43 -21.88 2.71
N SER A 4 -29.06 -21.68 1.45
CA SER A 4 -28.37 -22.68 0.63
C SER A 4 -27.05 -23.07 1.30
N TYR A 5 -26.72 -24.36 1.32
CA TYR A 5 -25.48 -24.88 1.94
C TYR A 5 -24.24 -24.12 1.44
N GLY A 6 -24.20 -23.79 0.14
CA GLY A 6 -23.09 -23.02 -0.44
C GLY A 6 -22.97 -21.59 0.11
N LYS A 7 -24.07 -20.93 0.49
CA LYS A 7 -24.02 -19.60 1.12
C LYS A 7 -23.53 -19.70 2.56
N LEU A 8 -23.93 -20.74 3.28
CA LEU A 8 -23.51 -20.97 4.66
C LEU A 8 -21.99 -21.25 4.75
N MET A 9 -21.48 -22.13 3.88
CA MET A 9 -20.03 -22.42 3.82
C MET A 9 -19.21 -21.18 3.44
N MET A 10 -19.76 -20.33 2.56
CA MET A 10 -19.13 -19.05 2.24
C MET A 10 -19.03 -18.16 3.46
N TRP A 11 -20.09 -17.99 4.26
CA TRP A 11 -20.01 -17.20 5.50
C TRP A 11 -18.97 -17.73 6.48
N PHE A 12 -18.84 -19.05 6.65
CA PHE A 12 -17.77 -19.61 7.49
C PHE A 12 -16.38 -19.26 6.96
N PHE A 13 -16.16 -19.41 5.66
CA PHE A 13 -14.91 -19.04 5.01
C PHE A 13 -14.58 -17.54 5.18
N LEU A 14 -15.57 -16.65 5.00
CA LEU A 14 -15.36 -15.21 5.19
C LEU A 14 -15.03 -14.84 6.65
N ILE A 15 -15.66 -15.52 7.62
CA ILE A 15 -15.37 -15.30 9.05
C ILE A 15 -13.93 -15.74 9.38
N THR A 16 -13.49 -16.88 8.85
CA THR A 16 -12.11 -17.34 9.11
C THR A 16 -11.07 -16.40 8.51
N ASP A 17 -11.33 -15.85 7.31
CA ASP A 17 -10.46 -14.85 6.71
C ASP A 17 -10.49 -13.54 7.52
N ALA A 18 -11.67 -13.10 7.98
CA ALA A 18 -11.80 -11.90 8.81
C ALA A 18 -10.97 -12.00 10.10
N LEU A 19 -10.99 -13.15 10.77
CA LEU A 19 -10.18 -13.41 11.97
C LEU A 19 -8.69 -13.39 11.66
N THR A 20 -8.29 -13.93 10.51
CA THR A 20 -6.90 -13.94 10.03
C THR A 20 -6.39 -12.51 9.80
N PHE A 21 -7.14 -11.68 9.09
CA PHE A 21 -6.80 -10.26 8.90
C PHE A 21 -6.79 -9.48 10.22
N SER A 22 -7.74 -9.76 11.12
CA SER A 22 -7.78 -9.12 12.43
C SER A 22 -6.53 -9.42 13.27
N ALA A 23 -6.04 -10.66 13.23
CA ALA A 23 -4.80 -11.04 13.91
C ALA A 23 -3.59 -10.28 13.33
N PHE A 24 -3.50 -10.16 12.00
CA PHE A 24 -2.41 -9.42 11.36
C PHE A 24 -2.46 -7.92 11.66
N LEU A 25 -3.63 -7.29 11.59
CA LEU A 25 -3.81 -5.88 11.93
C LEU A 25 -3.57 -5.60 13.42
N GLY A 26 -3.95 -6.53 14.30
CA GLY A 26 -3.64 -6.45 15.73
C GLY A 26 -2.14 -6.53 16.01
N ALA A 27 -1.42 -7.43 15.33
CA ALA A 27 0.03 -7.53 15.43
C ALA A 27 0.73 -6.27 14.89
N TYR A 28 0.29 -5.75 13.73
CA TYR A 28 0.76 -4.48 13.18
C TYR A 28 0.55 -3.33 14.16
N GLY A 29 -0.66 -3.21 14.72
CA GLY A 29 -0.99 -2.17 15.70
C GLY A 29 -0.08 -2.23 16.93
N TYR A 30 0.15 -3.41 17.49
CA TYR A 30 1.07 -3.59 18.63
C TYR A 30 2.51 -3.13 18.30
N HIS A 31 3.02 -3.47 17.11
CA HIS A 31 4.35 -3.03 16.68
C HIS A 31 4.44 -1.52 16.46
N ARG A 32 3.41 -0.92 15.85
CA ARG A 32 3.29 0.54 15.69
C ARG A 32 3.31 1.25 17.05
N PHE A 33 2.54 0.76 18.02
CA PHE A 33 2.47 1.37 19.36
C PHE A 33 3.80 1.26 20.14
N THR A 34 4.57 0.20 19.93
CA THR A 34 5.86 -0.01 20.62
C THR A 34 7.03 0.74 20.00
N HIS A 35 6.93 1.13 18.71
CA HIS A 35 8.01 1.78 17.96
C HIS A 35 7.57 3.17 17.42
N PHE A 36 6.78 3.90 18.19
CA PHE A 36 6.12 5.14 17.75
C PHE A 36 7.09 6.20 17.19
N SER A 37 8.29 6.35 17.77
CA SER A 37 9.28 7.36 17.38
C SER A 37 9.98 7.08 16.05
N ASP A 38 10.04 5.81 15.63
CA ASP A 38 10.74 5.37 14.41
C ASP A 38 9.76 4.79 13.37
N TRP A 39 8.45 4.93 13.61
CA TRP A 39 7.42 4.42 12.72
C TRP A 39 7.18 5.39 11.55
N PRO A 40 7.07 4.89 10.30
CA PRO A 40 6.88 5.77 9.14
C PRO A 40 5.59 6.58 9.19
N ILE A 41 5.64 7.83 8.71
CA ILE A 41 4.48 8.71 8.52
C ILE A 41 3.93 8.52 7.11
N ALA A 42 2.67 8.08 6.98
CA ALA A 42 2.09 7.71 5.70
C ALA A 42 2.14 8.83 4.64
N ASP A 43 1.95 10.07 5.06
CA ASP A 43 1.97 11.26 4.20
C ASP A 43 3.32 11.48 3.51
N GLU A 44 4.42 11.03 4.13
CA GLU A 44 5.78 11.13 3.57
C GLU A 44 6.15 9.91 2.73
N VAL A 45 5.59 8.74 3.06
CA VAL A 45 5.84 7.49 2.34
C VAL A 45 5.09 7.46 1.00
N PHE A 46 3.82 7.84 1.00
CA PHE A 46 2.91 7.61 -0.12
C PHE A 46 2.56 8.91 -0.85
N THR A 47 3.56 9.46 -1.54
CA THR A 47 3.48 10.80 -2.19
C THR A 47 3.40 10.75 -3.71
N HIS A 48 3.69 9.60 -4.30
CA HIS A 48 3.85 9.45 -5.74
C HIS A 48 2.50 9.27 -6.44
N PHE A 49 2.30 10.00 -7.54
CA PHE A 49 1.14 9.86 -8.41
C PHE A 49 1.58 9.47 -9.83
N PRO A 50 0.94 8.49 -10.50
CA PRO A 50 1.35 8.08 -11.84
C PRO A 50 1.34 9.25 -12.82
N PHE A 51 2.46 9.44 -13.52
CA PHE A 51 2.64 10.47 -14.56
C PHE A 51 2.61 11.92 -14.07
N ILE A 52 2.56 12.16 -12.76
CA ILE A 52 2.61 13.50 -12.17
C ILE A 52 3.80 13.56 -11.22
N HIS A 53 4.74 14.46 -11.51
CA HIS A 53 5.86 14.74 -10.61
C HIS A 53 5.42 15.75 -9.56
N GLY A 54 5.68 15.46 -8.30
CA GLY A 54 5.33 16.33 -7.17
C GLY A 54 5.05 15.54 -5.91
N HIS A 55 4.81 16.27 -4.82
CA HIS A 55 4.49 15.71 -3.51
C HIS A 55 2.98 15.73 -3.32
N TYR A 56 2.30 14.61 -3.57
CA TYR A 56 0.84 14.48 -3.42
C TYR A 56 0.50 13.39 -2.39
N PRO A 57 0.61 13.70 -1.08
CA PRO A 57 0.37 12.74 0.00
C PRO A 57 -0.98 12.06 -0.12
N LEU A 58 -0.99 10.73 -0.14
CA LEU A 58 -2.17 9.88 -0.09
C LEU A 58 -3.16 9.99 -1.27
N PHE A 59 -3.01 10.95 -2.19
CA PHE A 59 -3.97 11.17 -3.29
C PHE A 59 -4.16 9.93 -4.16
N TYR A 60 -3.06 9.27 -4.55
CA TYR A 60 -3.12 8.09 -5.38
C TYR A 60 -3.75 6.89 -4.65
N VAL A 61 -3.40 6.71 -3.38
CA VAL A 61 -3.94 5.66 -2.51
C VAL A 61 -5.45 5.87 -2.31
N ALA A 62 -5.87 7.10 -2.08
CA ALA A 62 -7.29 7.46 -1.97
C ALA A 62 -8.05 7.17 -3.28
N LEU A 63 -7.45 7.49 -4.44
CA LEU A 63 -8.04 7.20 -5.74
C LEU A 63 -8.21 5.69 -5.97
N MET A 64 -7.19 4.88 -5.71
CA MET A 64 -7.32 3.41 -5.89
C MET A 64 -8.35 2.81 -4.94
N THR A 65 -8.44 3.32 -3.71
CA THR A 65 -9.44 2.88 -2.72
C THR A 65 -10.85 3.27 -3.17
N PHE A 66 -11.02 4.48 -3.69
CA PHE A 66 -12.29 4.91 -4.30
C PHE A 66 -12.71 3.99 -5.47
N ILE A 67 -11.76 3.62 -6.34
CA ILE A 67 -12.02 2.70 -7.46
C ILE A 67 -12.49 1.33 -6.95
N LEU A 68 -11.89 0.80 -5.89
CA LEU A 68 -12.28 -0.49 -5.32
C LEU A 68 -13.68 -0.45 -4.70
N ILE A 69 -13.99 0.59 -3.93
CA ILE A 69 -15.32 0.79 -3.33
C ILE A 69 -16.37 0.94 -4.44
N MET A 70 -16.09 1.71 -5.49
CA MET A 70 -16.98 1.85 -6.65
C MET A 70 -17.16 0.51 -7.39
N SER A 71 -16.11 -0.30 -7.49
CA SER A 71 -16.18 -1.66 -8.04
C SER A 71 -17.08 -2.59 -7.22
N SER A 72 -17.19 -2.35 -5.91
CA SER A 72 -18.12 -3.02 -5.01
C SER A 72 -19.56 -2.60 -5.31
N VAL A 73 -19.82 -1.30 -5.50
CA VAL A 73 -21.15 -0.81 -5.90
C VAL A 73 -21.61 -1.44 -7.22
N THR A 74 -20.72 -1.54 -8.22
CA THR A 74 -21.07 -2.19 -9.49
C THR A 74 -21.38 -3.68 -9.29
N MET A 75 -20.73 -4.36 -8.35
CA MET A 75 -21.04 -5.76 -8.03
C MET A 75 -22.45 -5.91 -7.43
N VAL A 76 -22.87 -5.00 -6.53
CA VAL A 76 -24.25 -5.01 -6.00
C VAL A 76 -25.26 -4.88 -7.14
N LEU A 77 -25.00 -3.99 -8.10
CA LEU A 77 -25.87 -3.80 -9.26
C LEU A 77 -25.90 -5.03 -10.19
N ALA A 78 -24.79 -5.75 -10.31
CA ALA A 78 -24.74 -7.02 -11.04
C ALA A 78 -25.61 -8.09 -10.37
N VAL A 79 -25.50 -8.24 -9.05
CA VAL A 79 -26.33 -9.18 -8.28
C VAL A 79 -27.80 -8.81 -8.40
N HIS A 80 -28.14 -7.53 -8.27
CA HIS A 80 -29.51 -7.03 -8.41
C HIS A 80 -30.09 -7.32 -9.80
N ALA A 81 -29.31 -7.09 -10.87
CA ALA A 81 -29.71 -7.46 -12.23
C ALA A 81 -29.91 -8.97 -12.38
N GLY A 82 -29.09 -9.79 -11.70
CA GLY A 82 -29.21 -11.25 -11.66
C GLY A 82 -30.50 -11.72 -11.00
N HIS A 83 -30.94 -11.06 -9.93
CA HIS A 83 -32.22 -11.35 -9.27
C HIS A 83 -33.42 -11.07 -10.18
N HIS A 84 -33.31 -10.06 -11.05
CA HIS A 84 -34.33 -9.73 -12.05
C HIS A 84 -34.18 -10.51 -13.37
N MET A 85 -33.32 -11.54 -13.40
CA MET A 85 -32.99 -12.32 -14.61
C MET A 85 -32.53 -11.48 -15.81
N ASN A 86 -32.08 -10.23 -15.57
CA ASN A 86 -31.63 -9.30 -16.58
C ASN A 86 -30.17 -9.60 -16.96
N LYS A 87 -29.98 -10.52 -17.92
CA LYS A 87 -28.67 -10.94 -18.41
C LYS A 87 -27.80 -9.76 -18.85
N LYS A 88 -28.36 -8.79 -19.58
CA LYS A 88 -27.61 -7.64 -20.10
C LYS A 88 -27.08 -6.75 -18.97
N GLY A 89 -27.91 -6.53 -17.94
CA GLY A 89 -27.49 -5.81 -16.73
C GLY A 89 -26.35 -6.52 -16.00
N VAL A 90 -26.45 -7.83 -15.80
CA VAL A 90 -25.39 -8.63 -15.16
C VAL A 90 -24.07 -8.49 -15.93
N ILE A 91 -24.11 -8.59 -17.27
CA ILE A 91 -22.91 -8.45 -18.11
C ILE A 91 -22.24 -7.09 -17.90
N ILE A 92 -22.99 -5.99 -18.01
CA ILE A 92 -22.43 -4.63 -17.92
C ILE A 92 -21.81 -4.41 -16.54
N TRP A 93 -22.56 -4.72 -15.48
CA TRP A 93 -22.12 -4.44 -14.12
C TRP A 93 -20.96 -5.32 -13.68
N MET A 94 -20.96 -6.61 -14.02
CA MET A 94 -19.82 -7.49 -13.75
C MET A 94 -18.57 -7.07 -14.51
N PHE A 95 -18.71 -6.64 -15.77
CA PHE A 95 -17.57 -6.14 -16.54
C PHE A 95 -16.93 -4.93 -15.86
N LEU A 96 -17.73 -3.97 -15.38
CA LEU A 96 -17.24 -2.81 -14.63
C LEU A 96 -16.54 -3.22 -13.33
N THR A 97 -17.07 -4.21 -12.60
CA THR A 97 -16.41 -4.74 -11.41
C THR A 97 -15.05 -5.36 -11.74
N ILE A 98 -14.94 -6.12 -12.83
CA ILE A 98 -13.65 -6.73 -13.24
C ILE A 98 -12.64 -5.64 -13.59
N VAL A 99 -13.05 -4.61 -14.34
CA VAL A 99 -12.18 -3.48 -14.70
C VAL A 99 -11.70 -2.74 -13.45
N GLY A 100 -12.60 -2.47 -12.49
CA GLY A 100 -12.23 -1.85 -11.21
C GLY A 100 -11.22 -2.69 -10.44
N GLY A 101 -11.45 -4.01 -10.32
CA GLY A 101 -10.52 -4.93 -9.66
C GLY A 101 -9.15 -5.03 -10.32
N ILE A 102 -9.07 -5.10 -11.65
CA ILE A 102 -7.80 -5.10 -12.39
C ILE A 102 -7.06 -3.77 -12.21
N THR A 103 -7.79 -2.65 -12.26
CA THR A 103 -7.22 -1.32 -12.08
C THR A 103 -6.61 -1.20 -10.68
N PHE A 104 -7.33 -1.64 -9.65
CA PHE A 104 -6.82 -1.68 -8.28
C PHE A 104 -5.55 -2.53 -8.14
N LEU A 105 -5.52 -3.75 -8.69
CA LEU A 105 -4.33 -4.60 -8.64
C LEU A 105 -3.13 -3.97 -9.36
N GLY A 106 -3.36 -3.32 -10.50
CA GLY A 106 -2.34 -2.56 -11.21
C GLY A 106 -1.81 -1.40 -10.39
N SER A 107 -2.70 -0.66 -9.71
CA SER A 107 -2.31 0.43 -8.81
C SER A 107 -1.48 -0.07 -7.63
N GLN A 108 -1.87 -1.18 -7.02
CA GLN A 108 -1.14 -1.78 -5.91
C GLN A 108 0.27 -2.22 -6.32
N ALA A 109 0.40 -2.84 -7.50
CA ALA A 109 1.70 -3.24 -8.03
C ALA A 109 2.60 -2.03 -8.34
N TRP A 110 2.01 -0.95 -8.84
CA TRP A 110 2.73 0.30 -9.10
C TRP A 110 3.20 0.98 -7.82
N GLU A 111 2.35 1.00 -6.79
CA GLU A 111 2.68 1.53 -5.47
C GLU A 111 3.84 0.76 -4.85
N TRP A 112 3.77 -0.57 -4.87
CA TRP A 112 4.85 -1.44 -4.42
C TRP A 112 6.15 -1.19 -5.16
N TYR A 113 6.11 -1.02 -6.48
CA TYR A 113 7.31 -0.74 -7.26
C TYR A 113 8.00 0.56 -6.80
N HIS A 114 7.24 1.62 -6.52
CA HIS A 114 7.80 2.88 -6.02
C HIS A 114 8.32 2.74 -4.59
N PHE A 115 7.58 2.06 -3.72
CA PHE A 115 7.98 1.81 -2.34
C PHE A 115 9.25 0.93 -2.23
N ILE A 116 9.42 -0.05 -3.13
CA ILE A 116 10.63 -0.88 -3.23
C ILE A 116 11.81 -0.05 -3.75
N LYS A 117 11.58 0.81 -4.75
CA LYS A 117 12.64 1.58 -5.41
C LYS A 117 13.15 2.73 -4.54
N GLY A 118 12.29 3.33 -3.72
CA GLY A 118 12.65 4.44 -2.84
C GLY A 118 12.57 5.81 -3.51
N THR A 119 12.86 6.85 -2.73
CA THR A 119 12.94 8.22 -3.24
C THR A 119 14.25 8.47 -3.98
N GLU A 120 14.33 9.59 -4.70
CA GLU A 120 15.56 9.98 -5.41
C GLU A 120 16.75 10.24 -4.46
N LYS A 121 16.47 10.72 -3.24
CA LYS A 121 17.49 11.04 -2.24
C LYS A 121 17.87 9.84 -1.38
N GLY A 122 16.96 8.88 -1.20
CA GLY A 122 17.14 7.76 -0.27
C GLY A 122 17.30 8.22 1.18
N ALA A 123 17.70 7.30 2.05
CA ALA A 123 18.01 7.57 3.45
C ALA A 123 19.41 7.07 3.84
N LEU A 124 19.89 7.53 4.98
CA LEU A 124 21.19 7.19 5.55
C LEU A 124 21.03 6.20 6.71
N LEU A 125 21.85 5.15 6.73
CA LEU A 125 21.93 4.21 7.85
C LEU A 125 23.02 4.59 8.86
N ILE A 126 22.59 5.19 9.97
CA ILE A 126 23.50 5.76 10.97
C ILE A 126 23.53 4.88 12.22
N PRO A 127 24.72 4.50 12.73
CA PRO A 127 24.82 3.78 14.00
C PRO A 127 24.25 4.64 15.14
N SER A 128 23.22 4.16 15.82
CA SER A 128 22.73 4.78 17.05
C SER A 128 23.64 4.38 18.22
N GLY A 129 23.95 5.34 19.10
CA GLY A 129 24.84 5.14 20.26
C GLY A 129 24.36 4.08 21.26
N GLU A 130 23.08 3.68 21.21
CA GLU A 130 22.57 2.54 21.97
C GLU A 130 22.83 1.21 21.22
N HIS A 131 23.75 0.41 21.76
CA HIS A 131 23.97 -1.00 21.38
C HIS A 131 24.31 -1.29 19.91
N GLY A 132 24.71 -0.28 19.11
CA GLY A 132 25.14 -0.47 17.72
C GLY A 132 24.00 -0.78 16.74
N GLN A 133 22.75 -0.51 17.11
CA GLN A 133 21.63 -0.60 16.18
C GLN A 133 21.68 0.56 15.18
N LYS A 134 21.62 0.26 13.87
CA LYS A 134 21.56 1.30 12.82
C LYS A 134 20.14 1.89 12.78
N ARG A 135 20.02 3.21 12.87
CA ARG A 135 18.78 3.97 12.66
C ARG A 135 18.80 4.64 11.28
N VAL A 136 17.61 4.89 10.75
CA VAL A 136 17.42 5.54 9.45
C VAL A 136 17.30 7.04 9.66
N ALA A 137 18.07 7.81 8.89
CA ALA A 137 18.04 9.27 8.92
C ALA A 137 17.86 9.85 7.51
N HIS A 138 17.11 10.94 7.40
CA HIS A 138 16.82 11.61 6.15
C HIS A 138 17.66 12.88 6.01
N TYR A 139 17.98 13.23 4.77
CA TYR A 139 18.68 14.47 4.45
C TYR A 139 17.75 15.67 4.71
N VAL A 140 18.11 16.52 5.66
CA VAL A 140 17.49 17.82 5.88
C VAL A 140 18.26 18.84 5.06
N GLY A 141 17.68 19.24 3.94
CA GLY A 141 18.17 20.43 3.24
C GLY A 141 17.98 21.64 4.14
N ALA A 142 18.85 22.65 4.02
CA ALA A 142 18.73 23.94 4.72
C ALA A 142 17.45 24.76 4.37
N HIS A 143 16.42 24.11 3.84
CA HIS A 143 15.17 24.70 3.36
C HIS A 143 13.92 23.86 3.62
N ASP A 144 13.99 22.73 4.34
CA ASP A 144 12.81 21.90 4.67
C ASP A 144 12.30 22.17 6.10
N SER A 145 12.40 23.43 6.55
CA SER A 145 11.52 23.92 7.62
C SER A 145 10.14 24.12 7.00
N TYR A 146 9.20 23.29 7.42
CA TYR A 146 7.79 23.28 7.08
C TYR A 146 7.14 24.68 7.19
N HIS A 147 7.29 25.54 6.20
CA HIS A 147 6.54 26.79 6.04
C HIS A 147 6.45 27.16 4.56
N ASP A 148 5.27 26.86 4.01
CA ASP A 148 4.54 27.62 2.99
C ASP A 148 5.31 28.80 2.36
N ASP A 149 5.84 28.62 1.15
CA ASP A 149 5.72 29.66 0.12
C ASP A 149 6.08 29.11 -1.27
N GLU A 150 5.22 29.46 -2.23
CA GLU A 150 5.37 29.19 -3.65
C GLU A 150 6.61 29.90 -4.21
N ASN A 151 7.20 29.29 -5.25
CA ASN A 151 8.38 29.70 -6.01
C ASN A 151 9.70 29.19 -5.44
N TYR A 152 10.31 28.17 -6.07
CA TYR A 152 11.73 28.21 -6.40
C TYR A 152 12.04 27.12 -7.44
N GLU A 153 11.92 27.52 -8.70
CA GLU A 153 12.62 26.84 -9.79
C GLU A 153 14.12 26.72 -9.48
N SER A 154 14.67 25.56 -9.79
CA SER A 154 16.06 25.42 -10.26
C SER A 154 17.16 25.92 -9.32
N LYS A 155 17.52 25.10 -8.33
CA LYS A 155 18.94 25.03 -7.95
C LYS A 155 19.35 23.59 -7.72
N LEU A 156 19.44 22.91 -8.86
CA LEU A 156 20.37 21.81 -9.11
C LEU A 156 21.59 21.90 -8.19
N LEU A 157 21.77 20.86 -7.39
CA LEU A 157 23.02 20.10 -7.27
C LEU A 157 24.25 20.88 -7.79
N SER A 158 24.69 21.90 -7.05
CA SER A 158 25.99 22.50 -7.27
C SER A 158 26.99 21.72 -6.42
N GLN A 159 27.60 20.75 -7.09
CA GLN A 159 28.77 20.00 -6.70
C GLN A 159 30.00 20.93 -6.57
N ASP A 160 29.94 22.01 -5.76
CA ASP A 160 31.10 22.91 -5.60
C ASP A 160 31.10 23.82 -4.36
N GLN A 161 30.17 23.71 -3.42
CA GLN A 161 30.29 24.46 -2.16
C GLN A 161 30.21 23.52 -0.97
N GLY A 162 31.27 23.58 -0.16
CA GLY A 162 31.56 22.81 1.04
C GLY A 162 30.39 22.07 1.68
N LEU A 163 30.59 20.77 1.86
CA LEU A 163 29.80 19.81 2.65
C LEU A 163 29.69 20.26 4.13
N ASP A 164 28.93 21.33 4.38
CA ASP A 164 28.50 21.80 5.71
C ASP A 164 26.97 21.95 5.82
N LEU A 165 26.23 21.57 4.76
CA LEU A 165 24.78 21.83 4.63
C LEU A 165 23.88 20.59 4.66
N VAL A 166 24.43 19.38 4.83
CA VAL A 166 23.62 18.19 5.08
C VAL A 166 23.48 18.04 6.59
N GLN A 167 22.45 18.67 7.15
CA GLN A 167 21.91 18.19 8.42
C GLN A 167 21.13 16.93 8.08
N ALA A 168 21.33 15.86 8.84
CA ALA A 168 20.49 14.67 8.73
C ALA A 168 19.68 14.59 10.02
N GLU A 169 18.41 14.23 9.90
CA GLU A 169 17.52 14.05 11.05
C GLU A 169 16.96 12.63 11.03
N TYR A 170 16.83 12.06 12.21
CA TYR A 170 16.03 10.86 12.42
C TYR A 170 14.54 11.19 12.24
N LEU A 171 13.70 10.17 12.08
CA LEU A 171 12.24 10.35 11.92
C LEU A 171 11.55 11.04 13.10
N ASP A 172 12.17 11.03 14.28
CA ASP A 172 11.71 11.75 15.47
C ASP A 172 12.15 13.23 15.51
N GLY A 173 12.77 13.73 14.44
CA GLY A 173 13.30 15.10 14.33
C GLY A 173 14.60 15.33 15.09
N GLN A 174 15.22 14.30 15.67
CA GLN A 174 16.52 14.46 16.31
C GLN A 174 17.61 14.63 15.26
N ALA A 175 18.37 15.72 15.39
CA ALA A 175 19.57 15.93 14.58
C ALA A 175 20.58 14.81 14.82
N VAL A 176 21.15 14.29 13.74
CA VAL A 176 22.18 13.28 13.79
C VAL A 176 23.46 13.89 14.41
N PRO A 177 24.00 13.31 15.48
CA PRO A 177 25.24 13.75 16.08
C PRO A 177 26.39 13.82 15.06
N LYS A 178 27.07 14.97 14.99
CA LYS A 178 28.13 15.23 13.98
C LYS A 178 29.32 14.28 14.08
N ASP A 179 29.53 13.68 15.24
CA ASP A 179 30.56 12.68 15.55
C ASP A 179 30.28 11.30 14.91
N LEU A 180 29.01 11.01 14.60
CA LEU A 180 28.62 9.79 13.88
C LEU A 180 28.76 9.92 12.37
N LEU A 181 28.83 11.16 11.87
CA LEU A 181 29.13 11.48 10.48
C LEU A 181 30.66 11.49 10.29
N LYS A 182 31.26 10.32 10.01
CA LYS A 182 32.71 10.23 9.75
C LYS A 182 33.10 11.10 8.55
N LYS A 183 34.32 11.65 8.54
CA LYS A 183 34.95 12.33 7.38
C LYS A 183 36.20 11.56 6.93
N ASN A 184 36.44 11.45 5.63
CA ASN A 184 37.66 10.86 5.06
C ASN A 184 38.80 11.85 5.18
N ASP A 185 40.00 11.38 4.82
CA ASP A 185 41.24 12.17 4.85
C ASP A 185 41.21 13.42 3.93
N LYS A 186 40.18 13.56 3.08
CA LYS A 186 39.94 14.73 2.22
C LYS A 186 38.89 15.70 2.78
N GLY A 187 38.34 15.42 3.96
CA GLY A 187 37.27 16.22 4.57
C GLY A 187 35.87 15.93 4.04
N GLU A 188 35.70 14.93 3.16
CA GLU A 188 34.41 14.47 2.64
C GLU A 188 33.79 13.51 3.66
N PHE A 189 32.48 13.53 3.89
CA PHE A 189 31.87 12.59 4.83
C PHE A 189 32.06 11.12 4.36
N ILE A 190 32.65 10.24 5.17
CA ILE A 190 32.60 8.77 5.01
C ILE A 190 31.23 8.33 5.51
N TYR A 191 30.37 8.04 4.55
CA TYR A 191 28.96 7.80 4.75
C TYR A 191 28.64 6.61 5.66
N ALA A 192 27.65 6.85 6.51
CA ALA A 192 26.56 5.92 6.77
C ALA A 192 26.01 5.37 5.44
N GLU A 193 25.96 4.05 5.30
CA GLU A 193 25.47 3.34 4.11
C GLU A 193 24.13 3.91 3.62
N GLN A 194 24.08 4.44 2.40
CA GLN A 194 22.87 4.98 1.80
C GLN A 194 21.96 3.84 1.34
N ILE A 195 20.69 3.93 1.69
CA ILE A 195 19.66 2.96 1.34
C ILE A 195 18.53 3.64 0.56
N PHE A 196 17.84 2.83 -0.24
CA PHE A 196 16.72 3.26 -1.06
C PHE A 196 15.57 2.28 -0.87
N GLY A 197 14.39 2.84 -0.63
CA GLY A 197 13.12 2.14 -0.48
C GLY A 197 13.15 1.08 0.60
N ALA A 198 12.23 0.13 0.45
CA ALA A 198 12.19 -1.10 1.23
C ALA A 198 12.41 -2.30 0.30
N PRO A 199 13.67 -2.64 -0.01
CA PRO A 199 13.97 -3.64 -1.03
C PRO A 199 13.52 -5.05 -0.60
N LEU A 200 13.02 -5.82 -1.58
CA LEU A 200 12.63 -7.24 -1.42
C LEU A 200 13.71 -8.22 -1.88
N THR A 201 14.77 -7.73 -2.53
CA THR A 201 15.86 -8.53 -3.10
C THR A 201 17.21 -7.84 -2.90
N GLY A 202 18.30 -8.60 -3.01
CA GLY A 202 19.66 -8.09 -2.81
C GLY A 202 20.11 -8.11 -1.34
N GLU A 203 21.26 -7.48 -1.07
CA GLU A 203 21.92 -7.49 0.24
C GLU A 203 21.09 -6.81 1.35
N TYR A 204 20.32 -5.79 0.98
CA TYR A 204 19.51 -4.97 1.88
C TYR A 204 18.08 -5.47 2.06
N ALA A 205 17.72 -6.59 1.42
CA ALA A 205 16.36 -7.13 1.43
C ALA A 205 15.84 -7.39 2.85
N PHE A 206 14.69 -6.81 3.20
CA PHE A 206 14.03 -6.94 4.51
C PHE A 206 14.86 -6.49 5.73
N ARG A 207 16.04 -5.92 5.50
CA ARG A 207 16.98 -5.50 6.56
C ARG A 207 16.94 -4.01 6.83
N TYR A 208 16.49 -3.24 5.84
CA TYR A 208 16.43 -1.79 5.90
C TYR A 208 15.18 -1.30 5.18
N ASN A 209 14.70 -0.14 5.62
CA ASN A 209 13.53 0.52 5.07
C ASN A 209 13.82 2.02 5.10
N GLU A 210 13.92 2.66 3.94
CA GLU A 210 14.12 4.10 3.82
C GLU A 210 13.13 4.88 4.68
N TYR A 211 11.89 4.42 4.75
CA TYR A 211 10.81 5.16 5.37
C TYR A 211 10.75 5.04 6.89
N GLY A 212 11.57 4.18 7.50
CA GLY A 212 11.64 4.02 8.96
C GLY A 212 11.85 2.58 9.40
N HIS A 213 11.16 2.16 10.46
CA HIS A 213 11.39 0.84 11.04
C HIS A 213 11.14 -0.29 10.00
N THR A 214 12.03 -1.29 9.97
CA THR A 214 12.00 -2.38 8.97
C THR A 214 10.72 -3.21 9.05
N THR A 215 10.25 -3.44 10.27
CA THR A 215 8.99 -4.16 10.55
C THR A 215 7.77 -3.51 9.89
N PHE A 216 7.76 -2.19 9.67
CA PHE A 216 6.68 -1.54 8.90
C PHE A 216 6.58 -2.14 7.50
N SER A 217 7.70 -2.15 6.75
CA SER A 217 7.72 -2.68 5.38
C SER A 217 7.37 -4.16 5.34
N ASN A 218 7.81 -4.95 6.33
CA ASN A 218 7.47 -6.37 6.42
C ASN A 218 5.96 -6.59 6.60
N PHE A 219 5.33 -5.86 7.51
CA PHE A 219 3.86 -5.93 7.67
C PHE A 219 3.13 -5.37 6.45
N PHE A 220 3.61 -4.27 5.89
CA PHE A 220 3.03 -3.65 4.71
C PHE A 220 2.97 -4.64 3.55
N TYR A 221 4.10 -5.22 3.14
CA TYR A 221 4.13 -6.20 2.05
C TYR A 221 3.34 -7.46 2.35
N PHE A 222 3.40 -7.96 3.59
CA PHE A 222 2.68 -9.18 3.94
C PHE A 222 1.16 -8.98 3.95
N ILE A 223 0.66 -7.94 4.62
CA ILE A 223 -0.79 -7.70 4.76
C ILE A 223 -1.39 -7.25 3.43
N THR A 224 -0.78 -6.27 2.76
CA THR A 224 -1.27 -5.80 1.46
C THR A 224 -1.09 -6.84 0.36
N GLY A 225 -0.06 -7.69 0.45
CA GLY A 225 0.16 -8.79 -0.48
C GLY A 225 -0.82 -9.94 -0.29
N PHE A 226 -1.08 -10.33 0.97
CA PHE A 226 -2.10 -11.31 1.30
C PHE A 226 -3.50 -10.82 0.87
N HIS A 227 -3.80 -9.55 1.10
CA HIS A 227 -5.01 -8.92 0.56
C HIS A 227 -5.03 -8.93 -0.98
N GLY A 228 -3.94 -8.51 -1.62
CA GLY A 228 -3.80 -8.51 -3.08
C GLY A 228 -4.03 -9.90 -3.70
N PHE A 229 -3.61 -10.97 -3.01
CA PHE A 229 -3.93 -12.35 -3.41
C PHE A 229 -5.43 -12.66 -3.37
N HIS A 230 -6.16 -12.17 -2.37
CA HIS A 230 -7.63 -12.31 -2.30
C HIS A 230 -8.30 -11.53 -3.43
N VAL A 231 -7.88 -10.29 -3.68
CA VAL A 231 -8.40 -9.47 -4.79
C VAL A 231 -8.12 -10.16 -6.12
N PHE A 232 -6.89 -10.62 -6.35
CA PHE A 232 -6.51 -11.36 -7.57
C PHE A 232 -7.38 -12.60 -7.78
N THR A 233 -7.55 -13.42 -6.74
CA THR A 233 -8.45 -14.58 -6.78
C THR A 233 -9.89 -14.17 -7.05
N GLY A 234 -10.37 -13.08 -6.45
CA GLY A 234 -11.69 -12.52 -6.69
C GLY A 234 -11.89 -12.06 -8.12
N VAL A 235 -10.89 -11.43 -8.74
CA VAL A 235 -10.92 -11.01 -10.15
C VAL A 235 -11.02 -12.25 -11.04
N LEU A 236 -10.22 -13.29 -10.78
CA LEU A 236 -10.28 -14.55 -11.52
C LEU A 236 -11.65 -15.21 -11.41
N LEU A 237 -12.22 -15.30 -10.20
CA LEU A 237 -13.57 -15.83 -9.99
C LEU A 237 -14.60 -15.01 -10.76
N ASN A 238 -14.51 -13.68 -10.71
CA ASN A 238 -15.40 -12.80 -11.48
C ASN A 238 -15.30 -13.01 -12.98
N ILE A 239 -14.08 -13.19 -13.52
CA ILE A 239 -13.87 -13.49 -14.95
C ILE A 239 -14.52 -14.82 -15.32
N VAL A 240 -14.35 -15.87 -14.51
CA VAL A 240 -14.96 -17.18 -14.76
C VAL A 240 -16.49 -17.09 -14.77
N ILE A 241 -17.08 -16.41 -13.78
CA ILE A 241 -18.53 -16.21 -13.72
C ILE A 241 -19.00 -15.34 -14.88
N PHE A 242 -18.26 -14.30 -15.25
CA PHE A 242 -18.59 -13.42 -16.37
C PHE A 242 -18.64 -14.19 -17.70
N ILE A 243 -17.66 -15.05 -17.99
CA ILE A 243 -17.66 -15.94 -19.16
C ILE A 243 -18.90 -16.85 -19.13
N ASN A 244 -19.25 -17.41 -17.97
CA ASN A 244 -20.45 -18.23 -17.82
C ASN A 244 -21.75 -17.45 -18.05
N VAL A 245 -21.82 -16.18 -17.63
CA VAL A 245 -22.93 -15.28 -17.92
C VAL A 245 -23.03 -15.02 -19.42
N LEU A 246 -21.92 -14.71 -20.11
CA LEU A 246 -21.91 -14.52 -21.57
C LEU A 246 -22.45 -15.75 -22.30
N ASN A 247 -21.98 -16.93 -21.92
CA ASN A 247 -22.41 -18.23 -22.44
C ASN A 247 -23.86 -18.60 -22.06
N GLY A 248 -24.54 -17.78 -21.25
CA GLY A 248 -25.94 -17.96 -20.86
C GLY A 248 -26.17 -19.11 -19.89
N VAL A 249 -25.12 -19.60 -19.21
CA VAL A 249 -25.20 -20.77 -18.31
C VAL A 249 -26.24 -20.53 -17.22
N TYR A 250 -26.21 -19.38 -16.56
CA TYR A 250 -27.11 -19.05 -15.45
C TYR A 250 -28.53 -18.71 -15.91
N HIS A 251 -28.67 -18.13 -17.10
CA HIS A 251 -29.98 -17.90 -17.70
C HIS A 251 -30.68 -19.22 -18.02
N ARG A 252 -29.95 -20.21 -18.55
CA ARG A 252 -30.48 -21.58 -18.77
C ARG A 252 -30.81 -22.31 -17.46
N ARG A 253 -30.07 -22.03 -16.37
CA ARG A 253 -30.36 -22.60 -15.04
C ARG A 253 -31.57 -21.95 -14.35
N GLY A 254 -31.99 -20.77 -14.80
CA GLY A 254 -33.12 -20.04 -14.20
C GLY A 254 -32.76 -19.24 -12.94
N HIS A 255 -31.48 -19.16 -12.55
CA HIS A 255 -31.05 -18.38 -11.38
C HIS A 255 -29.58 -17.93 -11.50
N TYR A 256 -29.26 -16.76 -10.92
CA TYR A 256 -27.91 -16.16 -10.88
C TYR A 256 -27.20 -16.29 -9.52
N GLU A 257 -27.54 -17.31 -8.73
CA GLU A 257 -27.01 -17.51 -7.36
C GLU A 257 -25.46 -17.56 -7.30
N MET A 258 -24.79 -17.94 -8.38
CA MET A 258 -23.31 -17.91 -8.43
C MET A 258 -22.75 -16.49 -8.48
N VAL A 259 -23.44 -15.55 -9.14
CA VAL A 259 -23.07 -14.13 -9.14
C VAL A 259 -23.20 -13.57 -7.73
N GLU A 260 -24.26 -13.95 -6.99
CA GLU A 260 -24.46 -13.54 -5.60
C GLU A 260 -23.34 -14.06 -4.68
N LYS A 261 -22.94 -15.33 -4.81
CA LYS A 261 -21.85 -15.91 -4.01
C LYS A 261 -20.53 -15.19 -4.28
N VAL A 262 -20.14 -15.04 -5.55
CA VAL A 262 -18.91 -14.32 -5.89
C VAL A 262 -18.99 -12.84 -5.47
N GLY A 263 -20.18 -12.23 -5.54
CA GLY A 263 -20.42 -10.90 -5.02
C GLY A 263 -20.17 -10.77 -3.52
N LEU A 264 -20.65 -11.71 -2.70
CA LEU A 264 -20.38 -11.74 -1.26
C LEU A 264 -18.87 -11.81 -0.95
N TYR A 265 -18.12 -12.64 -1.68
CA TYR A 265 -16.66 -12.69 -1.55
C TYR A 265 -16.02 -11.35 -1.93
N TRP A 266 -16.45 -10.76 -3.05
CA TRP A 266 -15.92 -9.49 -3.53
C TRP A 266 -16.14 -8.34 -2.53
N HIS A 267 -17.35 -8.24 -1.96
CA HIS A 267 -17.66 -7.25 -0.93
C HIS A 267 -16.84 -7.44 0.35
N PHE A 268 -16.60 -8.69 0.74
CA PHE A 268 -15.75 -8.97 1.89
C PHE A 268 -14.33 -8.50 1.68
N VAL A 269 -13.75 -8.78 0.51
CA VAL A 269 -12.40 -8.34 0.17
C VAL A 269 -12.31 -6.81 0.19
N ASP A 270 -13.27 -6.11 -0.41
CA ASP A 270 -13.36 -4.64 -0.37
C ASP A 270 -13.47 -4.09 1.06
N LEU A 271 -14.31 -4.71 1.91
CA LEU A 271 -14.42 -4.32 3.31
C LEU A 271 -13.11 -4.49 4.08
N VAL A 272 -12.37 -5.59 3.85
CA VAL A 272 -11.04 -5.79 4.45
C VAL A 272 -10.09 -4.69 4.00
N TRP A 273 -10.15 -4.28 2.73
CA TRP A 273 -9.31 -3.19 2.24
C TRP A 273 -9.56 -1.88 2.98
N VAL A 274 -10.81 -1.52 3.28
CA VAL A 274 -11.12 -0.29 4.03
C VAL A 274 -10.41 -0.27 5.39
N PHE A 275 -10.32 -1.43 6.07
CA PHE A 275 -9.55 -1.53 7.31
C PHE A 275 -8.06 -1.44 7.07
N VAL A 276 -7.51 -2.20 6.11
CA VAL A 276 -6.07 -2.11 5.76
C VAL A 276 -5.69 -0.68 5.41
N PHE A 277 -6.51 0.00 4.60
CA PHE A 277 -6.33 1.39 4.22
C PHE A 277 -6.28 2.31 5.45
N THR A 278 -7.22 2.14 6.38
CA THR A 278 -7.27 2.96 7.59
C THR A 278 -6.00 2.81 8.44
N PHE A 279 -5.54 1.58 8.68
CA PHE A 279 -4.39 1.31 9.57
C PHE A 279 -3.04 1.69 8.98
N PHE A 280 -2.88 1.65 7.65
CA PHE A 280 -1.60 1.98 7.00
C PHE A 280 -1.50 3.42 6.53
N TYR A 281 -2.62 4.03 6.10
CA TYR A 281 -2.58 5.33 5.42
C TYR A 281 -3.22 6.46 6.22
N LEU A 282 -4.06 6.18 7.23
CA LEU A 282 -4.75 7.22 8.00
C LEU A 282 -4.37 7.28 9.49
N VAL A 283 -3.94 6.17 10.08
CA VAL A 283 -3.70 6.03 11.53
C VAL A 283 -2.24 5.78 11.84
#